data_AF-X0Y162-F1
#
_entry.id   AF-X0Y162-F1
#
_cell.length_a   1.000
_cell.length_b   1.000
_cell.length_c   1.000
_cell.angle_alpha   90.00
_cell.angle_beta   90.00
_cell.angle_gamma   90.00
#
_symmetry.space_group_name_H-M   'P 1'
#
loop_
_entity.id
_entity.type
_entity.pdbx_description
1 polymer ?
#
loop_
_entity_poly.entity_id
_entity_poly.type
_entity_poly.pdbx_seq_one_letter_code
_entity_poly.pdbx_strand_id
1 'polypeptide(L)'
;YEQGELISHQFIIEKTPESDVTQRVVLSYSLMRVHQDGPDEFARFSHIPFDFETETYSYEIDTTGLPPGIYRLLIGSANTALTFKMDLEIE
;
A
#
# COMPACT_ATOMS: atom_id res chain seq x y z
N TYR A 1 -2.62 6.58 -13.36
CA TYR A 1 -1.59 5.57 -13.68
C TYR A 1 -2.03 4.84 -14.91
N GLU A 2 -1.13 4.35 -15.74
CA GLU A 2 -1.49 3.63 -16.96
C GLU A 2 -1.54 2.12 -16.71
N GLN A 3 -2.42 1.41 -17.41
CA GLN A 3 -2.35 -0.05 -17.44
C GLN A 3 -1.01 -0.52 -18.06
N GLY A 4 -0.32 -1.43 -17.36
CA GLY A 4 1.02 -1.92 -17.74
C GLY A 4 2.17 -1.13 -17.13
N GLU A 5 1.88 -0.05 -16.38
CA GLU A 5 2.87 0.68 -15.58
C GLU A 5 3.29 -0.11 -14.34
N LEU A 6 4.55 0.05 -13.92
CA LEU A 6 5.03 -0.35 -12.60
C LEU A 6 5.00 0.84 -11.65
N ILE A 7 4.06 0.85 -10.72
CA ILE A 7 3.96 1.91 -9.70
C ILE A 7 4.90 1.57 -8.55
N SER A 8 5.94 2.39 -8.33
CA SER A 8 6.89 2.21 -7.22
C SER A 8 6.76 3.35 -6.20
N HIS A 9 6.63 2.99 -4.91
CA HIS A 9 6.61 3.95 -3.81
C HIS A 9 7.63 3.58 -2.75
N GLN A 10 8.26 4.61 -2.17
CA GLN A 10 9.18 4.51 -1.04
C GLN A 10 8.78 5.54 0.01
N PHE A 11 8.75 5.15 1.28
CA PHE A 11 8.39 6.03 2.38
C PHE A 11 9.05 5.62 3.70
N ILE A 12 9.03 6.52 4.67
CA ILE A 12 9.45 6.29 6.05
C ILE A 12 8.24 6.40 6.98
N ILE A 13 8.35 5.81 8.18
CA ILE A 13 7.41 6.08 9.28
C ILE A 13 8.12 7.00 10.26
N GLU A 14 7.68 8.25 10.32
CA GLU A 14 8.19 9.22 11.29
C GLU A 14 7.69 8.88 12.69
N LYS A 15 8.61 8.77 13.65
CA LYS A 15 8.27 8.60 15.06
C LYS A 15 7.94 9.97 15.65
N THR A 16 6.72 10.16 16.12
CA THR A 16 6.39 11.32 16.96
C THR A 16 6.77 11.02 18.42
N PRO A 17 7.03 12.03 19.26
CA PRO A 17 7.32 11.83 20.69
C PRO A 17 6.22 11.07 21.45
N GLU A 18 4.99 11.09 20.93
CA GLU A 18 3.81 10.39 21.46
C GLU A 18 3.66 8.97 20.90
N SER A 19 4.45 8.60 19.88
CA SER A 19 4.38 7.29 19.25
C SER A 19 5.13 6.26 20.08
N ASP A 20 4.44 5.20 20.51
CA ASP A 20 5.05 4.06 21.19
C ASP A 20 5.76 3.10 20.20
N VAL A 21 6.22 3.64 19.06
CA VAL A 21 6.87 2.88 17.98
C VAL A 21 8.35 2.68 18.36
N THR A 22 8.54 1.90 19.41
CA THR A 22 9.85 1.41 19.85
C THR A 22 10.36 0.26 18.97
N GLN A 23 9.48 -0.37 18.20
CA GLN A 23 9.77 -1.55 17.37
C GLN A 23 9.54 -1.28 15.88
N ARG A 24 10.19 -2.09 15.02
CA ARG A 24 9.98 -2.08 13.57
C ARG A 24 8.50 -2.38 13.26
N VAL A 25 7.90 -1.59 12.38
CA VAL A 25 6.52 -1.80 11.93
C VAL A 25 6.49 -2.87 10.85
N VAL A 26 5.65 -3.88 11.01
CA VAL A 26 5.41 -4.89 9.97
C VAL A 26 4.26 -4.39 9.12
N LEU A 27 4.55 -4.09 7.84
CA LEU A 27 3.58 -3.50 6.91
C LEU A 27 3.19 -4.47 5.80
N SER A 28 1.96 -4.32 5.33
CA SER A 28 1.44 -4.95 4.13
C SER A 28 0.49 -3.99 3.42
N TYR A 29 0.29 -4.20 2.13
CA TYR A 29 -0.78 -3.53 1.39
C TYR A 29 -1.81 -4.53 0.87
N SER A 30 -3.05 -4.07 0.78
CA SER A 30 -4.13 -4.68 -0.01
C SER A 30 -4.58 -3.70 -1.07
N LEU A 31 -4.78 -4.18 -2.30
CA LEU A 31 -5.33 -3.42 -3.40
C LEU A 31 -6.72 -3.98 -3.72
N MET A 32 -7.71 -3.10 -3.71
CA MET A 32 -9.12 -3.44 -3.95
C MET A 32 -9.62 -2.64 -5.15
N ARG A 33 -10.23 -3.26 -6.15
CA ARG A 33 -10.93 -2.53 -7.21
C ARG A 33 -12.26 -2.02 -6.66
N VAL A 34 -12.51 -0.72 -6.82
CA VAL A 34 -13.72 -0.07 -6.35
C VAL A 34 -14.79 -0.17 -7.44
N HIS A 35 -15.95 -0.70 -7.08
CA HIS A 35 -17.12 -0.78 -7.94
C HIS A 35 -18.18 0.21 -7.47
N GLN A 36 -18.86 0.91 -8.39
CA GLN A 36 -19.89 1.89 -8.01
C GLN A 36 -21.12 1.23 -7.37
N ASP A 37 -21.52 0.07 -7.88
CA ASP A 37 -22.79 -0.59 -7.52
C ASP A 37 -22.59 -1.98 -6.90
N GLY A 38 -21.45 -2.21 -6.24
CA GLY A 38 -21.12 -3.52 -5.70
C GLY A 38 -20.02 -3.48 -4.63
N PRO A 39 -19.72 -4.64 -4.03
CA PRO A 39 -18.60 -4.72 -3.10
C PRO A 39 -17.28 -4.46 -3.83
N ASP A 40 -16.33 -3.85 -3.14
CA ASP A 40 -14.95 -3.76 -3.61
C ASP A 40 -14.40 -5.17 -3.89
N GLU A 41 -13.72 -5.33 -5.01
CA GLU A 41 -13.15 -6.60 -5.46
C GLU A 41 -11.68 -6.69 -5.06
N PHE A 42 -11.27 -7.78 -4.42
CA PHE A 42 -9.87 -7.98 -4.06
C PHE A 42 -9.01 -8.17 -5.32
N ALA A 43 -7.98 -7.35 -5.49
CA ALA A 43 -7.05 -7.43 -6.61
C ALA A 43 -5.70 -8.01 -6.22
N ARG A 44 -5.09 -7.54 -5.11
CA ARG A 44 -3.75 -7.97 -4.70
C ARG A 44 -3.50 -7.76 -3.20
N PHE A 45 -2.58 -8.55 -2.66
CA PHE A 45 -1.99 -8.35 -1.34
C PHE A 45 -0.48 -8.57 -1.42
N SER A 46 0.30 -7.78 -0.68
CA SER A 46 1.73 -8.05 -0.49
C SER A 46 2.26 -7.48 0.82
N HIS A 47 3.34 -8.06 1.33
CA HIS A 47 4.12 -7.46 2.42
C HIS A 47 4.99 -6.33 1.87
N ILE A 48 5.15 -5.28 2.67
CA ILE A 48 6.05 -4.16 2.36
C ILE A 48 7.34 -4.39 3.13
N PRO A 49 8.46 -4.75 2.47
CA PRO A 49 9.74 -4.95 3.13
C PRO A 49 10.24 -3.65 3.75
N PHE A 50 11.00 -3.81 4.84
CA PHE A 50 11.79 -2.73 5.44
C PHE A 50 13.24 -2.92 5.04
N ASP A 51 13.82 -1.89 4.44
CA ASP A 51 15.24 -1.81 4.15
C ASP A 51 15.97 -1.21 5.37
N PHE A 52 16.91 -1.96 5.92
CA PHE A 52 17.69 -1.56 7.09
C PHE A 52 18.83 -0.60 6.76
N GLU A 53 19.31 -0.56 5.52
CA GLU A 53 20.38 0.34 5.11
C GLU A 53 19.86 1.76 4.92
N THR A 54 18.69 1.89 4.31
CA THR A 54 18.05 3.18 4.02
C THR A 54 16.99 3.59 5.04
N GLU A 55 16.63 2.68 5.96
CA GLU A 55 15.53 2.84 6.93
C GLU A 55 14.17 3.16 6.28
N THR A 56 13.91 2.58 5.10
CA THR A 56 12.70 2.85 4.32
C THR A 56 11.84 1.62 4.10
N TYR A 57 10.57 1.86 3.80
CA TYR A 57 9.64 0.88 3.27
C TYR A 57 9.45 1.15 1.78
N SER A 58 9.47 0.10 0.96
CA SER A 58 9.22 0.22 -0.48
C SER A 58 8.29 -0.87 -0.99
N TYR A 59 7.43 -0.53 -1.93
CA TYR A 59 6.60 -1.50 -2.63
C TYR A 59 6.40 -1.12 -4.08
N GLU A 60 6.09 -2.13 -4.88
CA GLU A 60 5.79 -1.99 -6.29
C GLU A 60 4.44 -2.66 -6.60
N ILE A 61 3.70 -2.05 -7.53
CA ILE A 61 2.44 -2.57 -8.06
C ILE A 61 2.56 -2.62 -9.58
N ASP A 62 2.73 -3.83 -10.11
CA ASP A 62 2.59 -4.09 -11.55
C ASP A 62 1.10 -4.07 -11.92
N THR A 63 0.72 -3.15 -12.80
CA THR A 63 -0.66 -2.94 -13.26
C THR A 63 -1.02 -3.72 -14.52
N THR A 64 -0.11 -4.51 -15.11
CA THR A 64 -0.33 -5.25 -16.36
C THR A 64 -1.59 -6.13 -16.35
N GLY A 65 -1.92 -6.71 -15.19
CA GLY A 65 -3.10 -7.56 -14.99
C GLY A 65 -4.33 -6.85 -14.40
N LEU A 66 -4.27 -5.53 -14.22
CA LEU A 66 -5.32 -4.75 -13.58
C LEU A 66 -6.13 -4.02 -14.67
N PRO A 67 -7.42 -4.34 -14.87
CA PRO A 67 -8.27 -3.59 -15.80
C PRO A 67 -8.40 -2.12 -15.38
N PRO A 68 -8.63 -1.19 -16.33
CA PRO A 68 -8.87 0.21 -16.00
C PRO A 68 -9.98 0.41 -14.97
N GLY A 69 -9.82 1.43 -14.13
CA GLY A 69 -10.75 1.80 -13.07
C GLY A 69 -10.07 2.31 -11.81
N ILE A 70 -10.88 2.55 -10.78
CA ILE A 70 -10.43 3.06 -9.49
C ILE A 70 -10.07 1.87 -8.59
N TYR A 71 -8.89 1.93 -7.98
CA TYR A 71 -8.41 0.97 -7.01
C TYR A 71 -8.11 1.66 -5.69
N ARG A 72 -8.51 1.03 -4.59
CA ARG A 72 -8.19 1.46 -3.24
C ARG A 72 -7.00 0.68 -2.71
N LEU A 73 -5.92 1.40 -2.45
CA LEU A 73 -4.75 0.88 -1.75
C LEU A 73 -4.94 1.10 -0.25
N LEU A 74 -4.84 0.01 0.51
CA LEU A 74 -4.90 -0.01 1.96
C LEU A 74 -3.56 -0.53 2.48
N ILE A 75 -2.79 0.32 3.17
CA ILE A 75 -1.56 -0.12 3.86
C ILE A 75 -1.90 -0.28 5.33
N GLY A 76 -1.62 -1.46 5.87
CA GLY A 76 -1.91 -1.78 7.27
C GLY A 76 -0.68 -2.37 7.98
N SER A 77 -0.61 -2.13 9.28
CA SER A 77 0.38 -2.74 10.16
C SER A 77 -0.18 -3.95 10.90
N ALA A 78 0.65 -5.00 11.04
CA ALA A 78 0.29 -6.19 11.82
C ALA A 78 0.57 -6.04 13.32
N ASN A 79 1.43 -5.08 13.71
CA ASN A 79 1.91 -4.93 15.10
C ASN A 79 1.71 -3.52 15.66
N THR A 80 1.01 -2.65 14.93
CA THR A 80 0.60 -1.31 15.38
C THR A 80 -0.79 -1.00 14.83
N ALA A 81 -1.41 0.09 15.30
CA ALA A 81 -2.70 0.56 14.78
C ALA A 81 -2.57 1.41 13.49
N LEU A 82 -1.39 1.47 12.87
CA LEU A 82 -1.17 2.29 11.67
C LEU A 82 -1.94 1.73 10.47
N THR A 83 -2.72 2.60 9.84
CA THR A 83 -3.43 2.33 8.59
C THR A 83 -3.37 3.55 7.68
N PHE A 84 -3.06 3.34 6.40
CA PHE A 84 -3.11 4.36 5.36
C PHE A 84 -4.02 3.90 4.23
N LYS A 85 -4.68 4.88 3.59
CA LYS A 85 -5.59 4.63 2.47
C LYS A 85 -5.35 5.67 1.39
N MET A 86 -5.29 5.22 0.15
CA MET A 86 -5.29 6.08 -1.02
C MET A 86 -6.05 5.41 -2.17
N ASP A 87 -6.68 6.21 -3.02
CA ASP A 87 -7.31 5.72 -4.24
C ASP A 87 -6.36 5.98 -5.43
N LEU A 88 -6.20 5.00 -6.30
CA LEU A 88 -5.37 4.97 -7.50
C LEU A 88 -6.29 4.83 -8.71
N GLU A 89 -6.20 5.74 -9.67
CA GLU A 89 -6.90 5.61 -10.95
C GLU A 89 -5.96 4.97 -11.97
N ILE A 90 -6.39 3.85 -12.55
CA ILE A 90 -5.69 3.16 -13.65
C ILE A 90 -6.49 3.41 -14.94
N GLU A 91 -5.87 4.07 -15.91
CA GLU A 91 -6.40 4.35 -17.24
C GLU A 91 -5.97 3.29 -18.27
#